data_AF-A0A662IHP8-F1
#
_entry.id   AF-A0A662IHP8-F1
#
_cell.length_a   1.000
_cell.length_b   1.000
_cell.length_c   1.000
_cell.angle_alpha   90.00
_cell.angle_beta   90.00
_cell.angle_gamma   90.00
#
_symmetry.space_group_name_H-M   'P 1'
#
loop_
_entity.id
_entity.type
_entity.pdbx_description
1 polymer ?
#
loop_
_entity_poly.entity_id
_entity_poly.type
_entity_poly.pdbx_seq_one_letter_code
_entity_poly.pdbx_strand_id
1 'polypeptide(L)'
;MKKYVQAHDSSYKLYFAYFRPDSDSIEAIKLAFEELGLTQKLVLVLDYGTYSKVVREGFKPPVAHPLALQKLREVLKRYLD
;
A
#
# COMPACT_ATOMS: atom_id res chain seq x y z
N MET A 1 -8.43 -11.22 -4.63
CA MET A 1 -8.53 -9.95 -3.87
C MET A 1 -9.98 -9.57 -3.55
N LYS A 2 -10.87 -9.39 -4.55
CA LYS A 2 -12.30 -9.02 -4.33
C LYS A 2 -13.02 -9.78 -3.21
N LYS A 3 -13.04 -11.12 -3.26
CA LYS A 3 -13.70 -11.96 -2.23
C LYS A 3 -13.20 -11.68 -0.81
N TYR A 4 -11.90 -11.40 -0.66
CA TYR A 4 -11.31 -11.07 0.63
C TYR A 4 -11.81 -9.70 1.12
N VAL A 5 -11.75 -8.68 0.26
CA VAL A 5 -12.21 -7.33 0.62
C VAL A 5 -13.70 -7.36 0.98
N GLN A 6 -14.54 -8.06 0.19
CA GLN A 6 -15.97 -8.23 0.46
C GLN A 6 -16.25 -8.92 1.80
N ALA A 7 -15.53 -10.00 2.11
CA ALA A 7 -15.72 -10.74 3.37
C ALA A 7 -15.33 -9.91 4.61
N HIS A 8 -14.51 -8.87 4.43
CA HIS A 8 -13.92 -8.10 5.52
C HIS A 8 -14.29 -6.61 5.51
N ASP A 9 -15.18 -6.16 4.62
CA ASP A 9 -15.47 -4.73 4.43
C ASP A 9 -15.98 -4.03 5.71
N SER A 10 -16.77 -4.75 6.50
CA SER A 10 -17.27 -4.29 7.81
C SER A 10 -16.24 -4.42 8.94
N SER A 11 -15.17 -5.18 8.72
CA SER A 11 -14.17 -5.49 9.75
C SER A 11 -13.08 -4.42 9.87
N TYR A 12 -12.84 -3.65 8.81
CA TYR A 12 -11.73 -2.68 8.77
C TYR A 12 -12.20 -1.29 8.33
N LYS A 13 -11.79 -0.28 9.08
CA LYS A 13 -12.00 1.14 8.71
C LYS A 13 -11.13 1.54 7.52
N LEU A 14 -9.88 1.06 7.50
CA LEU A 14 -8.87 1.35 6.47
C LEU A 14 -8.04 0.09 6.18
N TYR A 15 -7.53 0.00 4.95
CA TYR A 15 -6.64 -1.05 4.47
C TYR A 15 -5.33 -0.42 4.02
N PHE A 16 -4.21 -0.80 4.65
CA PHE A 16 -2.88 -0.31 4.29
C PHE A 16 -2.20 -1.29 3.33
N ALA A 17 -1.96 -0.85 2.09
CA ALA A 17 -1.24 -1.63 1.10
C ALA A 17 0.23 -1.20 1.05
N TYR A 18 1.12 -2.03 1.61
CA TYR A 18 2.56 -1.82 1.60
C TYR A 18 3.23 -2.81 0.64
N PHE A 19 3.22 -2.46 -0.65
CA PHE A 19 3.81 -3.25 -1.73
C PHE A 19 4.69 -2.37 -2.60
N ARG A 20 5.46 -3.01 -3.50
CA ARG A 20 6.16 -2.28 -4.55
C ARG A 20 5.12 -1.61 -5.46
N PRO A 21 5.25 -0.30 -5.76
CA PRO A 21 4.28 0.42 -6.59
C PRO A 21 4.18 -0.09 -8.03
N ASP A 22 5.22 -0.76 -8.51
CA ASP A 22 5.32 -1.35 -9.85
C ASP A 22 4.89 -2.83 -9.91
N SER A 23 4.37 -3.39 -8.82
CA SER A 23 3.96 -4.80 -8.78
C SER A 23 2.54 -5.00 -9.28
N ASP A 24 2.30 -6.08 -10.04
CA ASP A 24 0.94 -6.47 -10.46
C ASP A 24 -0.02 -6.63 -9.28
N SER A 25 0.53 -6.98 -8.10
CA SER A 25 -0.24 -7.08 -6.86
C SER A 25 -0.88 -5.75 -6.46
N ILE A 26 -0.18 -4.61 -6.60
CA ILE A 26 -0.75 -3.31 -6.21
C ILE A 26 -1.84 -2.87 -7.18
N GLU A 27 -1.68 -3.15 -8.48
CA GLU A 27 -2.70 -2.87 -9.49
C GLU A 27 -3.95 -3.73 -9.26
N ALA A 28 -3.78 -5.02 -8.99
CA ALA A 28 -4.89 -5.91 -8.65
C ALA A 28 -5.63 -5.48 -7.36
N ILE A 29 -4.92 -4.89 -6.39
CA ILE A 29 -5.54 -4.31 -5.18
C ILE A 29 -6.34 -3.06 -5.55
N LYS A 30 -5.75 -2.10 -6.28
CA LYS A 30 -6.43 -0.87 -6.68
C LYS A 30 -7.74 -1.16 -7.43
N LEU A 31 -7.67 -2.03 -8.45
CA LEU A 31 -8.84 -2.44 -9.23
C LEU A 31 -9.91 -3.08 -8.35
N ALA A 32 -9.52 -4.00 -7.45
CA ALA A 32 -10.48 -4.65 -6.57
C ALA A 32 -11.20 -3.66 -5.62
N PHE A 33 -10.51 -2.64 -5.12
CA PHE A 33 -11.13 -1.61 -4.27
C PHE A 33 -11.99 -0.63 -5.07
N GLU A 34 -11.59 -0.30 -6.28
CA GLU A 34 -12.37 0.54 -7.20
C GLU A 34 -13.69 -0.14 -7.58
N GLU A 35 -13.63 -1.39 -8.02
CA GLU A 35 -14.81 -2.17 -8.42
C GLU A 35 -15.80 -2.42 -7.28
N LEU A 36 -15.35 -2.31 -6.02
CA LEU A 36 -16.19 -2.43 -4.84
C LEU A 36 -16.69 -1.08 -4.29
N GLY A 37 -16.27 0.05 -4.86
CA GLY A 37 -16.61 1.37 -4.33
C GLY A 37 -15.96 1.66 -2.96
N LEU A 38 -14.81 1.05 -2.70
CA LEU A 38 -14.09 1.10 -1.42
C LEU A 38 -12.75 1.84 -1.51
N THR A 39 -12.45 2.52 -2.62
CA THR A 39 -11.19 3.24 -2.84
C THR A 39 -10.81 4.18 -1.67
N GLN A 40 -11.78 4.82 -1.05
CA GLN A 40 -11.62 5.68 0.14
C GLN A 40 -11.10 4.96 1.38
N LYS A 41 -11.28 3.63 1.45
CA LYS A 41 -10.75 2.78 2.53
C LYS A 41 -9.35 2.27 2.22
N LEU A 42 -8.83 2.44 1.01
CA LEU A 42 -7.51 1.96 0.60
C LEU A 42 -6.45 3.04 0.79
N VAL A 43 -5.42 2.72 1.58
CA VAL A 43 -4.25 3.57 1.79
C VAL A 43 -3.05 2.91 1.13
N LEU A 44 -2.57 3.48 0.02
CA LEU A 44 -1.31 3.10 -0.61
C LEU A 44 -0.15 3.71 0.17
N VAL A 45 0.70 2.87 0.75
CA VAL A 45 1.71 3.34 1.71
C VAL A 45 2.97 3.83 1.01
N LEU A 46 3.50 3.03 0.07
CA LEU A 46 4.73 3.33 -0.63
C LEU A 46 4.41 4.03 -1.96
N ASP A 47 4.92 5.24 -2.16
CA ASP A 47 4.74 6.00 -3.39
C ASP A 47 5.85 5.73 -4.40
N TYR A 48 5.57 6.00 -5.69
CA TYR A 48 6.54 5.82 -6.78
C TYR A 48 7.80 6.67 -6.62
N GLY A 49 7.71 7.85 -5.99
CA GLY A 49 8.86 8.73 -5.78
C GLY A 49 9.85 8.14 -4.78
N THR A 50 9.35 7.69 -3.63
CA THR A 50 10.15 6.98 -2.61
C THR A 50 10.71 5.68 -3.18
N TYR A 51 9.88 4.86 -3.83
CA TYR A 51 10.31 3.60 -4.43
C TYR A 51 11.43 3.79 -5.47
N SER A 52 11.29 4.77 -6.35
CA SER A 52 12.27 5.04 -7.41
C SER A 52 13.65 5.42 -6.86
N LYS A 53 13.71 6.14 -5.73
CA LYS A 53 14.98 6.45 -5.07
C LYS A 53 15.68 5.19 -4.57
N VAL A 54 14.93 4.34 -3.86
CA VAL A 54 15.43 3.06 -3.34
C VAL A 54 15.94 2.13 -4.45
N VAL A 55 15.20 2.05 -5.56
CA VAL A 55 15.61 1.22 -6.71
C VAL A 55 16.89 1.75 -7.35
N ARG A 56 17.05 3.08 -7.48
CA ARG A 56 18.28 3.70 -8.01
C ARG A 56 19.50 3.44 -7.14
N GLU A 57 19.32 3.33 -5.83
CA GLU A 57 20.37 2.95 -4.87
C GLU A 57 20.77 1.47 -4.96
N GLY A 58 19.99 0.65 -5.70
CA GLY A 58 20.27 -0.77 -5.89
C GLY A 58 19.92 -1.65 -4.67
N PHE A 59 19.23 -1.10 -3.67
CA PHE A 59 18.89 -1.82 -2.45
C PHE A 59 17.80 -2.88 -2.69
N LYS A 60 18.03 -4.12 -2.19
CA LYS A 60 17.10 -5.25 -2.34
C LYS A 60 16.84 -5.96 -1.00
N PRO A 61 15.57 -6.20 -0.62
CA PRO A 61 14.35 -5.81 -1.32
C PRO A 61 13.99 -4.32 -1.06
N PRO A 62 13.45 -3.58 -2.04
CA PRO A 62 13.15 -2.14 -1.88
C PRO A 62 12.20 -1.81 -0.71
N VAL A 63 11.27 -2.72 -0.39
CA VAL A 63 10.32 -2.57 0.72
C VAL A 63 10.96 -2.69 2.10
N ALA A 64 12.19 -3.19 2.20
CA ALA A 64 12.94 -3.25 3.45
C ALA A 64 13.88 -2.05 3.64
N HIS A 65 13.96 -1.16 2.66
CA HIS A 65 14.83 0.00 2.74
C HIS A 65 14.40 0.95 3.88
N PRO A 66 15.33 1.56 4.64
CA PRO A 66 14.99 2.49 5.72
C PRO A 66 14.02 3.60 5.32
N LEU A 67 14.16 4.17 4.12
CA LEU A 67 13.22 5.19 3.62
C LEU A 67 11.80 4.66 3.42
N ALA A 68 11.66 3.42 2.92
CA ALA A 68 10.36 2.80 2.72
C ALA A 68 9.70 2.47 4.08
N LEU A 69 10.48 2.00 5.05
CA LEU A 69 10.01 1.74 6.42
C LEU A 69 9.65 3.03 7.16
N GLN A 70 10.42 4.10 6.96
CA GLN A 70 10.08 5.42 7.47
C GLN A 70 8.73 5.88 6.91
N LYS A 71 8.53 5.73 5.59
CA LYS A 71 7.26 6.08 4.94
C LYS A 71 6.09 5.29 5.53
N LEU A 72 6.28 3.99 5.76
CA LEU A 72 5.29 3.14 6.44
C LEU A 72 4.94 3.69 7.83
N ARG A 73 5.95 4.04 8.64
CA ARG A 73 5.72 4.60 9.98
C ARG A 73 4.97 5.93 9.93
N GLU A 74 5.34 6.84 9.03
CA GLU A 74 4.68 8.14 8.87
C GLU A 74 3.21 7.99 8.49
N VAL A 75 2.92 7.08 7.54
CA VAL A 75 1.54 6.80 7.11
C VAL A 75 0.74 6.18 8.24
N LEU A 76 1.27 5.14 8.92
CA LEU A 76 0.57 4.52 10.03
C LEU A 76 0.28 5.53 11.15
N LYS A 77 1.25 6.36 11.51
CA LYS A 77 1.08 7.41 12.51
C LYS A 77 -0.04 8.38 12.14
N ARG A 78 -0.11 8.82 10.89
CA ARG A 78 -1.16 9.75 10.40
C ARG A 78 -2.59 9.21 10.52
N TYR A 79 -2.77 7.88 10.43
CA TYR A 79 -4.09 7.27 10.37
C TYR A 79 -4.51 6.52 11.65
N LEU A 80 -3.56 6.23 12.54
CA LEU A 80 -3.78 5.47 13.78
C LEU A 80 -3.65 6.32 15.06
N ASP A 81 -2.98 7.47 15.00
CA ASP A 81 -3.02 8.50 16.05
C ASP A 81 -4.25 9.42 15.86
#